data_AF-A0A5A7RMU5-F1
#
_entry.id   AF-A0A5A7RMU5-F1
#
_cell.length_a   1.000
_cell.length_b   1.000
_cell.length_c   1.000
_cell.angle_alpha   90.00
_cell.angle_beta   90.00
_cell.angle_gamma   90.00
#
_symmetry.space_group_name_H-M   'P 1'
#
loop_
_entity.id
_entity.type
_entity.pdbx_description
1 polymer ?
#
loop_
_entity_poly.entity_id
_entity_poly.type
_entity_poly.pdbx_seq_one_letter_code
_entity_poly.pdbx_strand_id
1 'polypeptide(L)'
;MFSKRVGKYVVAGMVILCLGLSAGLSDASDADNDGIDDTEERALAEKYAPILYFEEKEKVYPVSVDYAISNSNLNRSDEGVPALIDENPTVEELSHYNTDENYYLDNRKGTIHDDGIIEDYRSNMENLGYTVYAHVFKQGNETVIQYWMFYAFNKGTLNTHEGDWEMIQIILNTEQKAANAMYSQHISGQKAKWSQVEKSGDHAKVYVARESHANYFRYYQGKLGLASDYVGKNGRVLKPDDYDLIILGEAGEGNHIAEQGWIDFAGRWGDFGSNESGVRGERGPRGPAYREDGNMWAGTTWGDSLFPLNKNVLAADWIFYNFNMIYIAVLAVSLAFISFGIYRRRKGLEKPFFYILKVDGMNAKSIGNILAIVGIVLAVTSLFYPWYGVSVDAQVGSYQTPGLTEIISIDGLKGVQINLLDENSGMVQVGAIPIAFSLLIGAAILLFILGTIGIDGKKAGRKYMVRGIKFIIPVILILITVMS
;
A
#
# COMPACT_ATOMS: atom_id res chain seq x y z
N MET A 1 16.38 53.64 -76.86
CA MET A 1 16.74 54.41 -75.65
C MET A 1 15.74 54.06 -74.56
N PHE A 2 16.20 53.52 -73.41
CA PHE A 2 15.60 53.48 -72.05
C PHE A 2 14.06 53.61 -71.90
N SER A 3 13.30 52.84 -71.11
CA SER A 3 13.57 52.12 -69.86
C SER A 3 12.34 51.27 -69.48
N LYS A 4 12.46 49.94 -69.33
CA LYS A 4 12.27 49.17 -68.08
C LYS A 4 11.70 49.95 -66.87
N ARG A 5 10.55 49.51 -66.34
CA ARG A 5 10.24 49.26 -64.90
C ARG A 5 8.73 49.36 -64.62
N VAL A 6 7.96 48.33 -64.95
CA VAL A 6 6.80 47.88 -64.15
C VAL A 6 6.59 46.40 -64.47
N GLY A 7 6.77 45.51 -63.51
CA GLY A 7 6.58 44.06 -63.73
C GLY A 7 7.58 43.19 -63.00
N LYS A 8 7.72 43.35 -61.68
CA LYS A 8 8.53 42.43 -60.85
C LYS A 8 7.96 42.12 -59.45
N TYR A 9 6.69 42.44 -59.17
CA TYR A 9 6.14 42.31 -57.81
C TYR A 9 4.89 41.45 -57.64
N VAL A 10 4.54 40.59 -58.60
CA VAL A 10 3.37 39.69 -58.43
C VAL A 10 3.72 38.20 -58.49
N VAL A 11 4.88 37.80 -59.03
CA VAL A 11 5.21 36.36 -59.17
C VAL A 11 6.12 35.84 -58.05
N ALA A 12 6.79 36.72 -57.28
CA ALA A 12 7.67 36.30 -56.18
C ALA A 12 6.93 36.08 -54.83
N GLY A 13 5.69 36.57 -54.69
CA GLY A 13 4.92 36.48 -53.45
C GLY A 13 4.14 35.18 -53.26
N MET A 14 3.86 34.43 -54.34
CA MET A 14 3.11 33.17 -54.25
C MET A 14 4.00 31.92 -54.13
N VAL A 15 5.27 31.99 -54.54
CA VAL A 15 6.18 30.82 -54.45
C VAL A 15 6.79 30.68 -53.06
N ILE A 16 6.96 31.77 -52.31
CA ILE A 16 7.47 31.73 -50.92
C ILE A 16 6.36 31.34 -49.93
N LEU A 17 5.08 31.54 -50.27
CA LEU A 17 3.97 31.11 -49.43
C LEU A 17 3.62 29.61 -49.58
N CYS A 18 4.02 28.96 -50.68
CA CYS A 18 3.84 27.51 -50.86
C CYS A 18 5.04 26.66 -50.41
N LEU A 19 6.22 27.25 -50.21
CA LEU A 19 7.42 26.54 -49.72
C LEU A 19 7.64 26.69 -48.20
N GLY A 20 6.87 27.55 -47.53
CA GLY A 20 6.87 27.71 -46.06
C GLY A 20 5.81 26.89 -45.32
N LEU A 21 4.98 26.11 -46.04
CA LEU A 21 3.90 25.29 -45.48
C LEU A 21 4.20 23.78 -45.49
N SER A 22 5.39 23.38 -45.92
CA SER A 22 5.83 21.98 -46.00
C SER A 22 6.92 21.61 -45.00
N ALA A 23 7.21 22.48 -44.03
CA ALA A 23 8.14 22.20 -42.93
C ALA A 23 7.32 22.02 -41.64
N GLY A 24 6.92 20.78 -41.35
CA GLY A 24 6.23 20.43 -40.11
C GLY A 24 5.06 19.45 -40.23
N LEU A 25 4.84 18.80 -41.39
CA LEU A 25 4.17 17.50 -41.36
C LEU A 25 5.26 16.50 -40.95
N SER A 26 5.44 16.32 -39.64
CA SER A 26 5.84 15.00 -39.16
C SER A 26 4.77 14.06 -39.71
N ASP A 27 5.16 13.08 -40.54
CA ASP A 27 4.24 11.99 -40.83
C ASP A 27 3.81 11.46 -39.48
N ALA A 28 2.51 11.54 -39.18
CA ALA A 28 2.00 10.98 -37.96
C ALA A 28 2.31 9.47 -38.01
N SER A 29 3.10 9.01 -37.05
CA SER A 29 3.52 7.62 -36.91
C SER A 29 2.77 7.08 -35.71
N ASP A 30 1.97 6.05 -35.93
CA ASP A 30 1.28 5.27 -34.91
C ASP A 30 1.83 3.85 -35.14
N ALA A 31 2.95 3.55 -34.48
CA ALA A 31 3.73 2.34 -34.75
C ALA A 31 3.08 1.08 -34.18
N ASP A 32 2.27 1.23 -33.13
CA ASP A 32 1.64 0.17 -32.37
C ASP A 32 0.12 0.05 -32.59
N ASN A 33 -0.46 0.95 -33.39
CA ASN A 33 -1.87 0.99 -33.78
C ASN A 33 -2.82 1.25 -32.60
N ASP A 34 -2.38 2.02 -31.61
CA ASP A 34 -3.15 2.41 -30.42
C ASP A 34 -4.15 3.56 -30.71
N GLY A 35 -4.02 4.20 -31.90
CA GLY A 35 -4.82 5.31 -32.37
C GLY A 35 -4.32 6.70 -31.95
N ILE A 36 -3.06 6.82 -31.54
CA ILE A 36 -2.35 8.04 -31.13
C ILE A 36 -1.02 8.11 -31.90
N ASP A 37 -0.56 9.32 -32.21
CA ASP A 37 0.77 9.48 -32.78
C ASP A 37 1.86 9.28 -31.70
N ASP A 38 2.91 8.52 -31.99
CA ASP A 38 4.01 8.18 -31.08
C ASP A 38 4.63 9.41 -30.37
N THR A 39 4.63 10.58 -31.05
CA THR A 39 5.11 11.84 -30.46
C THR A 39 4.10 12.43 -29.48
N GLU A 40 2.81 12.33 -29.78
CA GLU A 40 1.72 12.73 -28.89
C GLU A 40 1.67 11.82 -27.66
N GLU A 41 1.80 10.50 -27.82
CA GLU A 41 1.89 9.55 -26.72
C GLU A 41 2.99 9.93 -25.74
N ARG A 42 4.22 10.12 -26.24
CA ARG A 42 5.37 10.55 -25.44
C ARG A 42 5.10 11.86 -24.73
N ALA A 43 4.55 12.86 -25.41
CA ALA A 43 4.27 14.16 -24.81
C ALA A 43 3.22 14.06 -23.69
N LEU A 44 2.21 13.21 -23.84
CA LEU A 44 1.19 12.95 -22.81
C LEU A 44 1.78 12.19 -21.63
N ALA A 45 2.56 11.14 -21.89
CA ALA A 45 3.24 10.34 -20.87
C ALA A 45 4.20 11.20 -20.03
N GLU A 46 5.00 12.06 -20.65
CA GLU A 46 5.91 12.96 -19.94
C GLU A 46 5.16 14.01 -19.12
N LYS A 47 4.09 14.59 -19.68
CA LYS A 47 3.30 15.64 -19.03
C LYS A 47 2.63 15.17 -17.73
N TYR A 48 2.10 13.95 -17.72
CA TYR A 48 1.36 13.41 -16.58
C TYR A 48 2.18 12.44 -15.72
N ALA A 49 3.49 12.30 -16.01
CA ALA A 49 4.39 11.37 -15.34
C ALA A 49 4.31 11.51 -13.79
N PRO A 50 4.21 10.40 -13.03
CA PRO A 50 3.95 10.49 -11.59
C PRO A 50 5.17 10.93 -10.78
N ILE A 51 4.91 11.44 -9.59
CA ILE A 51 5.91 11.57 -8.52
C ILE A 51 5.63 10.47 -7.49
N LEU A 52 6.58 9.56 -7.33
CA LEU A 52 6.48 8.42 -6.42
C LEU A 52 7.09 8.82 -5.06
N TYR A 53 6.30 8.71 -3.99
CA TYR A 53 6.72 8.93 -2.61
C TYR A 53 6.77 7.59 -1.89
N PHE A 54 7.93 7.28 -1.31
CA PHE A 54 8.15 6.05 -0.56
C PHE A 54 8.21 6.31 0.95
N GLU A 55 7.93 5.25 1.71
CA GLU A 55 8.16 5.20 3.16
C GLU A 55 9.67 5.11 3.45
N GLU A 56 10.13 5.58 4.61
CA GLU A 56 11.57 5.67 4.91
C GLU A 56 12.30 4.32 4.93
N LYS A 57 11.58 3.22 5.19
CA LYS A 57 12.16 1.87 5.27
C LYS A 57 12.00 1.07 3.99
N GLU A 58 11.52 1.68 2.90
CA GLU A 58 11.45 1.00 1.61
C GLU A 58 12.85 0.59 1.13
N LYS A 59 12.93 -0.65 0.65
CA LYS A 59 14.15 -1.31 0.21
C LYS A 59 14.18 -1.55 -1.30
N VAL A 60 13.03 -1.71 -1.94
CA VAL A 60 12.86 -2.04 -3.35
C VAL A 60 12.13 -0.89 -4.05
N TYR A 61 12.65 -0.46 -5.19
CA TYR A 61 12.09 0.63 -5.99
C TYR A 61 11.85 0.14 -7.42
N PRO A 62 11.08 0.87 -8.24
CA PRO A 62 10.79 0.47 -9.61
C PRO A 62 12.07 0.24 -10.40
N VAL A 63 12.16 -0.89 -11.10
CA VAL A 63 13.35 -1.34 -11.84
C VAL A 63 12.96 -1.90 -13.20
N SER A 64 13.88 -1.87 -14.16
CA SER A 64 13.64 -2.50 -15.46
C SER A 64 13.33 -3.99 -15.31
N VAL A 65 12.42 -4.48 -16.15
CA VAL A 65 12.13 -5.91 -16.34
C VAL A 65 13.36 -6.73 -16.67
N ASP A 66 14.39 -6.12 -17.27
CA ASP A 66 15.67 -6.77 -17.56
C ASP A 66 16.31 -7.35 -16.30
N TYR A 67 16.10 -6.72 -15.14
CA TYR A 67 16.57 -7.27 -13.87
C TYR A 67 15.92 -8.63 -13.58
N ALA A 68 14.61 -8.76 -13.77
CA ALA A 68 13.93 -10.04 -13.57
C ALA A 68 14.37 -11.06 -14.62
N ILE A 69 14.34 -10.70 -15.90
CA ILE A 69 14.65 -11.61 -17.01
C ILE A 69 16.10 -12.14 -16.89
N SER A 70 17.07 -11.27 -16.64
CA SER A 70 18.49 -11.66 -16.54
C SER A 70 18.84 -12.45 -15.28
N ASN A 71 18.01 -12.40 -14.24
CA ASN A 71 18.24 -13.11 -12.98
C ASN A 71 17.30 -14.30 -12.77
N SER A 72 16.36 -14.55 -13.67
CA SER A 72 15.40 -15.65 -13.55
C SER A 72 15.57 -16.72 -14.62
N ASN A 73 15.23 -17.97 -14.28
CA ASN A 73 15.02 -19.04 -15.26
C ASN A 73 13.54 -19.04 -15.66
N LEU A 74 13.27 -19.48 -16.89
CA LEU A 74 11.91 -19.74 -17.34
C LEU A 74 11.55 -21.18 -17.00
N ASN A 75 10.46 -21.34 -16.27
CA ASN A 75 9.90 -22.63 -15.88
C ASN A 75 8.45 -22.74 -16.36
N ARG A 76 7.93 -23.97 -16.37
CA ARG A 76 6.49 -24.27 -16.43
C ARG A 76 6.09 -25.06 -15.19
N SER A 77 4.92 -24.78 -14.62
CA SER A 77 4.37 -25.56 -13.51
C SER A 77 3.41 -26.63 -14.01
N ASP A 78 3.79 -27.90 -13.82
CA ASP A 78 2.96 -29.07 -14.12
C ASP A 78 2.37 -29.60 -12.80
N GLU A 79 1.16 -29.17 -12.46
CA GLU A 79 0.48 -29.49 -11.18
C GLU A 79 1.28 -29.12 -9.91
N GLY A 80 2.04 -28.02 -9.96
CA GLY A 80 2.89 -27.56 -8.86
C GLY A 80 4.30 -28.16 -8.88
N VAL A 81 4.62 -29.00 -9.88
CA VAL A 81 5.98 -29.49 -10.10
C VAL A 81 6.69 -28.59 -11.10
N PRO A 82 7.86 -28.01 -10.75
CA PRO A 82 8.62 -27.16 -11.66
C PRO A 82 9.26 -27.98 -12.79
N ALA A 83 9.04 -27.56 -14.03
CA ALA A 83 9.75 -28.03 -15.21
C ALA A 83 10.56 -26.88 -15.80
N LEU A 84 11.90 -27.00 -15.77
CA LEU A 84 12.80 -26.01 -16.36
C LEU A 84 12.66 -25.98 -17.88
N ILE A 85 12.47 -24.79 -18.44
CA ILE A 85 12.37 -24.54 -19.88
C ILE A 85 13.68 -23.93 -20.40
N ASP A 86 14.11 -22.82 -19.82
CA ASP A 86 15.40 -22.18 -20.11
C ASP A 86 16.03 -21.61 -18.83
N GLU A 87 17.33 -21.85 -18.66
CA GLU A 87 18.10 -21.28 -17.54
C GLU A 87 18.37 -19.79 -17.72
N ASN A 88 18.38 -19.24 -18.94
CA ASN A 88 18.72 -17.85 -19.23
C ASN A 88 17.79 -17.31 -20.33
N PRO A 89 16.49 -17.14 -20.04
CA PRO A 89 15.51 -16.72 -21.03
C PRO A 89 15.84 -15.33 -21.57
N THR A 90 15.43 -15.08 -22.81
CA THR A 90 15.57 -13.78 -23.47
C THR A 90 14.21 -13.13 -23.67
N VAL A 91 14.18 -11.80 -23.88
CA VAL A 91 12.94 -11.07 -24.22
C VAL A 91 12.27 -11.67 -25.47
N GLU A 92 13.05 -12.00 -26.49
CA GLU A 92 12.56 -12.61 -27.73
C GLU A 92 11.88 -13.95 -27.44
N GLU A 93 12.51 -14.80 -26.63
CA GLU A 93 11.95 -16.10 -26.26
C GLU A 93 10.65 -15.96 -25.44
N LEU A 94 10.62 -15.04 -24.47
CA LEU A 94 9.44 -14.80 -23.64
C LEU A 94 8.22 -14.37 -24.45
N SER A 95 8.41 -13.66 -25.57
CA SER A 95 7.32 -13.23 -26.47
C SER A 95 6.53 -14.39 -27.07
N HIS A 96 7.11 -15.59 -27.13
CA HIS A 96 6.45 -16.78 -27.67
C HIS A 96 5.54 -17.48 -26.66
N TYR A 97 5.61 -17.13 -25.38
CA TYR A 97 4.80 -17.73 -24.30
C TYR A 97 3.61 -16.82 -23.96
N ASN A 98 2.73 -16.63 -24.95
CA ASN A 98 1.59 -15.72 -24.92
C ASN A 98 0.25 -16.38 -24.53
N THR A 99 0.30 -17.65 -24.09
CA THR A 99 -0.83 -18.42 -23.57
C THR A 99 -0.65 -18.75 -22.08
N ASP A 100 -1.77 -18.81 -21.36
CA ASP A 100 -1.79 -19.15 -19.93
C ASP A 100 -1.60 -20.66 -19.71
N GLU A 101 -0.35 -21.10 -19.82
CA GLU A 101 0.08 -22.50 -19.64
C GLU A 101 0.97 -22.67 -18.40
N ASN A 102 0.80 -21.82 -17.39
CA ASN A 102 1.57 -21.84 -16.13
C ASN A 102 3.08 -21.65 -16.31
N TYR A 103 3.53 -20.90 -17.33
CA TYR A 103 4.91 -20.44 -17.40
C TYR A 103 5.19 -19.38 -16.34
N TYR A 104 6.43 -19.33 -15.83
CA TYR A 104 6.84 -18.36 -14.83
C TYR A 104 8.35 -18.14 -14.83
N LEU A 105 8.74 -16.94 -14.41
CA LEU A 105 10.12 -16.56 -14.13
C LEU A 105 10.43 -16.83 -12.66
N ASP A 106 11.46 -17.62 -12.40
CA ASP A 106 11.89 -18.02 -11.05
C ASP A 106 13.27 -17.43 -10.77
N ASN A 107 13.40 -16.58 -9.75
CA ASN A 107 14.60 -15.78 -9.54
C ASN A 107 15.74 -16.57 -8.89
N ARG A 108 16.90 -16.61 -9.53
CA ARG A 108 18.07 -17.36 -9.04
C ARG A 108 18.75 -16.75 -7.81
N LYS A 109 18.37 -15.54 -7.39
CA LYS A 109 19.06 -14.80 -6.31
C LYS A 109 18.51 -15.09 -4.91
N GLY A 110 17.34 -15.68 -4.81
CA GLY A 110 16.68 -15.98 -3.54
C GLY A 110 15.29 -16.53 -3.77
N THR A 111 14.52 -16.65 -2.70
CA THR A 111 13.16 -17.20 -2.72
C THR A 111 12.23 -16.32 -1.91
N ILE A 112 10.93 -16.63 -1.91
CA ILE A 112 9.95 -15.96 -1.03
C ILE A 112 10.22 -16.12 0.47
N HIS A 113 11.12 -17.05 0.86
CA HIS A 113 11.44 -17.37 2.25
C HIS A 113 12.72 -16.70 2.77
N ASP A 114 13.41 -15.92 1.93
CA ASP A 114 14.64 -15.22 2.29
C ASP A 114 14.64 -13.77 1.78
N ASP A 115 15.77 -13.07 1.98
CA ASP A 115 15.97 -11.69 1.52
C ASP A 115 16.94 -11.61 0.32
N GLY A 116 17.30 -12.73 -0.31
CA GLY A 116 18.37 -12.81 -1.31
C GLY A 116 18.13 -11.92 -2.53
N ILE A 117 16.89 -11.90 -3.05
CA ILE A 117 16.51 -11.04 -4.18
C ILE A 117 16.60 -9.56 -3.80
N ILE A 118 16.16 -9.20 -2.58
CA ILE A 118 16.24 -7.84 -2.06
C ILE A 118 17.72 -7.43 -1.88
N GLU A 119 18.55 -8.33 -1.36
CA GLU A 119 19.98 -8.08 -1.14
C GLU A 119 20.75 -7.90 -2.46
N ASP A 120 20.48 -8.73 -3.48
CA ASP A 120 21.08 -8.58 -4.81
C ASP A 120 20.64 -7.27 -5.48
N TYR A 121 19.33 -6.99 -5.51
CA TYR A 121 18.78 -5.74 -6.05
C TYR A 121 19.46 -4.52 -5.40
N ARG A 122 19.52 -4.49 -4.06
CA ARG A 122 20.12 -3.37 -3.32
C ARG A 122 21.61 -3.21 -3.59
N SER A 123 22.32 -4.32 -3.78
CA SER A 123 23.76 -4.29 -4.07
C SER A 123 24.06 -3.74 -5.47
N ASN A 124 23.10 -3.84 -6.40
CA ASN A 124 23.23 -3.39 -7.79
C ASN A 124 22.44 -2.11 -8.11
N MET A 125 21.69 -1.58 -7.14
CA MET A 125 20.72 -0.50 -7.32
C MET A 125 21.27 0.76 -7.99
N GLU A 126 22.52 1.14 -7.73
CA GLU A 126 23.15 2.31 -8.39
C GLU A 126 23.34 2.12 -9.90
N ASN A 127 23.57 0.88 -10.35
CA ASN A 127 23.75 0.55 -11.76
C ASN A 127 22.42 0.28 -12.47
N LEU A 128 21.41 -0.20 -11.73
CA LEU A 128 20.09 -0.54 -12.28
C LEU A 128 19.24 0.70 -12.56
N GLY A 129 19.42 1.78 -11.79
CA GLY A 129 18.59 2.97 -11.90
C GLY A 129 17.13 2.71 -11.51
N TYR A 130 16.23 3.54 -12.02
CA TYR A 130 14.79 3.42 -11.81
C TYR A 130 14.06 3.46 -13.13
N THR A 131 13.02 2.65 -13.26
CA THR A 131 12.26 2.57 -14.52
C THR A 131 10.76 2.63 -14.24
N VAL A 132 10.06 3.43 -15.05
CA VAL A 132 8.60 3.49 -15.10
C VAL A 132 8.19 3.32 -16.55
N TYR A 133 7.22 2.46 -16.81
CA TYR A 133 6.71 2.21 -18.15
C TYR A 133 5.41 2.95 -18.35
N ALA A 134 5.25 3.67 -19.47
CA ALA A 134 4.03 4.35 -19.82
C ALA A 134 3.35 3.67 -21.01
N HIS A 135 2.07 3.36 -20.87
CA HIS A 135 1.24 2.84 -21.95
C HIS A 135 0.12 3.86 -22.19
N VAL A 136 0.03 4.41 -23.39
CA VAL A 136 -0.93 5.44 -23.76
C VAL A 136 -1.80 4.86 -24.87
N PHE A 137 -3.12 5.02 -24.79
CA PHE A 137 -4.00 4.49 -25.84
C PHE A 137 -5.34 5.20 -25.90
N LYS A 138 -6.05 5.05 -27.02
CA LYS A 138 -7.43 5.52 -27.16
C LYS A 138 -8.45 4.52 -26.59
N GLN A 139 -9.37 5.05 -25.79
CA GLN A 139 -10.60 4.34 -25.43
C GLN A 139 -11.81 5.18 -25.86
N GLY A 140 -12.36 4.89 -27.04
CA GLY A 140 -13.42 5.69 -27.64
C GLY A 140 -12.97 7.12 -27.91
N ASN A 141 -13.56 8.10 -27.21
CA ASN A 141 -13.16 9.52 -27.33
C ASN A 141 -12.27 10.00 -26.17
N GLU A 142 -11.92 9.11 -25.25
CA GLU A 142 -11.02 9.38 -24.13
C GLU A 142 -9.61 8.88 -24.49
N THR A 143 -8.61 9.47 -23.84
CA THR A 143 -7.23 8.96 -23.88
C THR A 143 -6.89 8.42 -22.50
N VAL A 144 -6.34 7.21 -22.45
CA VAL A 144 -5.90 6.56 -21.22
C VAL A 144 -4.38 6.62 -21.18
N ILE A 145 -3.84 6.92 -20.00
CA ILE A 145 -2.40 6.87 -19.72
C ILE A 145 -2.20 5.96 -18.52
N GLN A 146 -1.50 4.86 -18.69
CA GLN A 146 -1.09 3.96 -17.61
C GLN A 146 0.40 4.14 -17.33
N TYR A 147 0.78 4.13 -16.06
CA TYR A 147 2.16 4.04 -15.61
C TYR A 147 2.33 2.77 -14.82
N TRP A 148 3.12 1.86 -15.35
CA TRP A 148 3.45 0.57 -14.77
C TRP A 148 4.81 0.62 -14.08
N MET A 149 4.87 0.05 -12.88
CA MET A 149 6.10 -0.08 -12.10
C MET A 149 6.34 -1.54 -11.79
N PHE A 150 7.51 -2.03 -12.18
CA PHE A 150 7.97 -3.36 -11.80
C PHE A 150 8.89 -3.28 -10.59
N TYR A 151 8.69 -4.15 -9.59
CA TYR A 151 9.59 -4.27 -8.44
C TYR A 151 10.21 -5.66 -8.42
N ALA A 152 11.47 -5.75 -7.98
CA ALA A 152 12.18 -7.03 -7.93
C ALA A 152 11.53 -8.08 -7.01
N PHE A 153 10.84 -7.64 -5.96
CA PHE A 153 10.28 -8.50 -4.92
C PHE A 153 9.23 -7.77 -4.10
N ASN A 154 8.12 -8.42 -3.78
CA ASN A 154 7.08 -7.94 -2.86
C ASN A 154 7.21 -8.66 -1.52
N LYS A 155 7.38 -7.91 -0.41
CA LYS A 155 7.44 -8.46 0.96
C LYS A 155 6.22 -8.03 1.80
N GLY A 156 5.10 -7.85 1.13
CA GLY A 156 3.81 -7.51 1.72
C GLY A 156 3.38 -8.56 2.73
N THR A 157 2.75 -8.11 3.80
CA THR A 157 2.33 -8.98 4.92
C THR A 157 1.31 -10.04 4.49
N LEU A 158 0.57 -9.81 3.40
CA LEU A 158 -0.45 -10.72 2.88
C LEU A 158 -0.03 -11.53 1.67
N ASN A 159 1.00 -11.11 0.94
CA ASN A 159 1.33 -11.59 -0.40
C ASN A 159 2.82 -11.40 -0.67
N THR A 160 3.67 -12.18 0.01
CA THR A 160 5.10 -12.16 -0.30
C THR A 160 5.33 -12.96 -1.57
N HIS A 161 5.89 -12.33 -2.61
CA HIS A 161 6.14 -12.96 -3.88
C HIS A 161 7.34 -12.35 -4.61
N GLU A 162 7.96 -13.15 -5.47
CA GLU A 162 8.97 -12.68 -6.39
C GLU A 162 8.34 -11.81 -7.47
N GLY A 163 9.06 -10.75 -7.88
CA GLY A 163 8.56 -9.76 -8.81
C GLY A 163 7.31 -9.04 -8.31
N ASP A 164 7.01 -7.87 -8.87
CA ASP A 164 5.74 -7.21 -8.60
C ASP A 164 5.38 -6.26 -9.72
N TRP A 165 4.10 -6.20 -10.08
CA TRP A 165 3.59 -5.24 -11.05
C TRP A 165 2.51 -4.40 -10.40
N GLU A 166 2.73 -3.09 -10.39
CA GLU A 166 1.81 -2.09 -9.87
C GLU A 166 1.56 -1.02 -10.93
N MET A 167 0.40 -0.35 -10.87
CA MET A 167 -0.03 0.57 -11.92
C MET A 167 -0.86 1.74 -11.39
N ILE A 168 -0.62 2.92 -11.95
CA ILE A 168 -1.58 4.02 -11.91
C ILE A 168 -2.10 4.34 -13.31
N GLN A 169 -3.37 4.70 -13.41
CA GLN A 169 -4.03 5.07 -14.67
C GLN A 169 -4.61 6.47 -14.54
N ILE A 170 -4.49 7.27 -15.59
CA ILE A 170 -5.09 8.60 -15.73
C ILE A 170 -5.96 8.58 -16.98
N ILE A 171 -7.21 9.02 -16.83
CA ILE A 171 -8.14 9.17 -17.96
C ILE A 171 -8.21 10.65 -18.33
N LEU A 172 -7.90 10.95 -19.58
CA LEU A 172 -8.15 12.25 -20.19
C LEU A 172 -9.52 12.24 -20.88
N ASN A 173 -10.29 13.30 -20.65
CA ASN A 173 -11.57 13.48 -21.31
C ASN A 173 -11.39 13.85 -22.80
N THR A 174 -12.52 14.05 -23.49
CA THR A 174 -12.56 14.44 -24.91
C THR A 174 -11.87 15.77 -25.24
N GLU A 175 -11.54 16.60 -24.24
CA GLU A 175 -10.78 17.84 -24.39
C GLU A 175 -9.28 17.66 -24.07
N GLN A 176 -8.79 16.42 -23.97
CA GLN A 176 -7.41 16.09 -23.61
C GLN A 176 -6.97 16.64 -22.23
N LYS A 177 -7.92 16.68 -21.29
CA LYS A 177 -7.69 17.09 -19.89
C LYS A 177 -7.92 15.94 -18.94
N ALA A 178 -7.00 15.74 -18.00
CA ALA A 178 -7.13 14.72 -16.99
C ALA A 178 -8.41 14.91 -16.15
N ALA A 179 -9.22 13.86 -16.12
CA ALA A 179 -10.55 13.83 -15.52
C ALA A 179 -10.61 12.89 -14.31
N ASN A 180 -9.97 11.74 -14.39
CA ASN A 180 -9.92 10.73 -13.33
C ASN A 180 -8.53 10.11 -13.22
N ALA A 181 -8.24 9.55 -12.05
CA ALA A 181 -7.07 8.72 -11.80
C ALA A 181 -7.47 7.47 -11.01
N MET A 182 -6.79 6.36 -11.28
CA MET A 182 -7.01 5.05 -10.67
C MET A 182 -5.67 4.48 -10.21
N TYR A 183 -5.55 4.12 -8.95
CA TYR A 183 -4.32 3.61 -8.36
C TYR A 183 -4.55 2.17 -7.89
N SER A 184 -3.70 1.24 -8.34
CA SER A 184 -3.72 -0.15 -7.91
C SER A 184 -3.38 -0.30 -6.43
N GLN A 185 -4.07 -1.21 -5.75
CA GLN A 185 -3.84 -1.57 -4.35
C GLN A 185 -4.09 -3.06 -4.22
N HIS A 186 -3.01 -3.85 -4.17
CA HIS A 186 -3.09 -5.31 -4.11
C HIS A 186 -3.91 -5.86 -5.30
N ILE A 187 -4.91 -6.72 -5.05
CA ILE A 187 -5.82 -7.28 -6.06
C ILE A 187 -6.91 -6.29 -6.55
N SER A 188 -6.87 -5.03 -6.14
CA SER A 188 -7.91 -4.04 -6.46
C SER A 188 -7.29 -2.65 -6.59
N GLY A 189 -7.99 -1.61 -6.12
CA GLY A 189 -7.54 -0.24 -6.22
C GLY A 189 -8.60 0.78 -5.81
N GLN A 190 -8.25 2.04 -6.01
CA GLN A 190 -9.16 3.15 -5.80
C GLN A 190 -9.17 4.09 -7.00
N LYS A 191 -10.31 4.71 -7.24
CA LYS A 191 -10.45 5.78 -8.24
C LYS A 191 -10.78 7.13 -7.61
N ALA A 192 -10.28 8.20 -8.22
CA ALA A 192 -10.55 9.56 -7.78
C ALA A 192 -10.74 10.47 -8.99
N LYS A 193 -11.59 11.50 -8.86
CA LYS A 193 -11.61 12.59 -9.84
C LYS A 193 -10.25 13.30 -9.78
N TRP A 194 -9.77 13.79 -10.92
CA TRP A 194 -8.50 14.51 -11.02
C TRP A 194 -8.40 15.73 -10.09
N SER A 195 -9.55 16.34 -9.73
CA SER A 195 -9.63 17.43 -8.76
C SER A 195 -9.40 17.00 -7.30
N GLN A 196 -9.47 15.71 -6.99
CA GLN A 196 -9.20 15.12 -5.67
C GLN A 196 -7.77 14.59 -5.54
N VAL A 197 -7.05 14.44 -6.65
CA VAL A 197 -5.67 13.95 -6.70
C VAL A 197 -4.72 15.02 -6.17
N GLU A 198 -3.81 14.64 -5.27
CA GLU A 198 -2.70 15.50 -4.90
C GLU A 198 -1.65 15.49 -6.01
N LYS A 199 -1.20 16.66 -6.44
CA LYS A 199 -0.34 16.79 -7.62
C LYS A 199 0.60 17.98 -7.52
N SER A 200 1.66 17.97 -8.32
CA SER A 200 2.58 19.08 -8.53
C SER A 200 2.58 19.42 -10.01
N GLY A 201 1.92 20.52 -10.40
CA GLY A 201 1.57 20.72 -11.80
C GLY A 201 0.60 19.62 -12.26
N ASP A 202 0.92 18.97 -13.37
CA ASP A 202 0.17 17.84 -13.93
C ASP A 202 0.67 16.47 -13.41
N HIS A 203 1.75 16.44 -12.64
CA HIS A 203 2.31 15.22 -12.08
C HIS A 203 1.54 14.77 -10.84
N ALA A 204 0.89 13.61 -10.94
CA ALA A 204 0.16 13.01 -9.84
C ALA A 204 1.13 12.54 -8.74
N LYS A 205 0.80 12.78 -7.47
CA LYS A 205 1.54 12.21 -6.35
C LYS A 205 1.01 10.82 -6.05
N VAL A 206 1.90 9.85 -6.04
CA VAL A 206 1.61 8.45 -5.72
C VAL A 206 2.36 8.12 -4.44
N TYR A 207 1.63 7.68 -3.41
CA TYR A 207 2.24 7.27 -2.15
C TYR A 207 2.29 5.74 -2.13
N VAL A 208 3.49 5.21 -2.31
CA VAL A 208 3.75 3.78 -2.45
C VAL A 208 3.87 3.17 -1.06
N ALA A 209 3.08 2.13 -0.79
CA ALA A 209 3.17 1.37 0.45
C ALA A 209 4.50 0.63 0.54
N ARG A 210 5.08 0.61 1.75
CA ARG A 210 6.29 -0.15 2.00
C ARG A 210 6.05 -1.64 1.75
N GLU A 211 7.01 -2.29 1.07
CA GLU A 211 7.09 -3.73 0.79
C GLU A 211 5.99 -4.29 -0.13
N SER A 212 4.73 -3.87 0.02
CA SER A 212 3.62 -4.32 -0.82
C SER A 212 3.44 -3.52 -2.12
N HIS A 213 4.08 -2.36 -2.22
CA HIS A 213 4.06 -1.44 -3.37
C HIS A 213 2.68 -0.90 -3.81
N ALA A 214 1.61 -1.22 -3.08
CA ALA A 214 0.28 -0.69 -3.32
C ALA A 214 0.28 0.86 -3.37
N ASN A 215 -0.47 1.43 -4.31
CA ASN A 215 -0.47 2.86 -4.63
C ASN A 215 -1.63 3.61 -3.96
N TYR A 216 -1.31 4.65 -3.19
CA TYR A 216 -2.29 5.43 -2.43
C TYR A 216 -2.36 6.90 -2.84
N PHE A 217 -3.56 7.48 -2.74
CA PHE A 217 -3.81 8.90 -3.01
C PHE A 217 -3.35 9.83 -1.89
N ARG A 218 -3.09 9.32 -0.68
CA ARG A 218 -2.60 10.08 0.48
C ARG A 218 -1.55 9.30 1.25
N TYR A 219 -0.53 10.01 1.74
CA TYR A 219 0.58 9.45 2.52
C TYR A 219 0.19 8.79 3.86
N TYR A 220 -1.07 8.92 4.27
CA TYR A 220 -1.59 8.42 5.55
C TYR A 220 -2.64 7.32 5.38
N GLN A 221 -2.89 6.85 4.16
CA GLN A 221 -3.78 5.72 3.87
C GLN A 221 -3.10 4.36 4.15
N GLY A 222 -3.80 3.27 3.86
CA GLY A 222 -3.28 1.89 3.87
C GLY A 222 -3.37 1.21 5.23
N LYS A 223 -3.45 1.98 6.33
CA LYS A 223 -3.53 1.41 7.69
C LYS A 223 -4.84 0.69 8.00
N LEU A 224 -5.94 1.10 7.37
CA LEU A 224 -7.24 0.43 7.49
C LEU A 224 -7.36 -0.71 6.47
N GLY A 225 -7.69 -1.92 6.95
CA GLY A 225 -7.88 -3.10 6.12
C GLY A 225 -7.04 -4.28 6.61
N LEU A 226 -7.15 -5.42 5.91
CA LEU A 226 -6.39 -6.64 6.24
C LEU A 226 -4.89 -6.46 6.00
N ALA A 227 -4.50 -5.80 4.89
CA ALA A 227 -3.09 -5.57 4.55
C ALA A 227 -2.37 -4.67 5.57
N SER A 228 -3.08 -3.69 6.14
CA SER A 228 -2.54 -2.72 7.11
C SER A 228 -1.20 -2.10 6.69
N ASP A 229 -1.13 -1.65 5.44
CA ASP A 229 0.08 -1.14 4.81
C ASP A 229 0.72 0.04 5.56
N TYR A 230 2.03 0.18 5.39
CA TYR A 230 2.78 1.32 5.87
C TYR A 230 3.03 2.28 4.72
N VAL A 231 2.22 3.34 4.66
CA VAL A 231 2.35 4.40 3.65
C VAL A 231 2.99 5.62 4.30
N GLY A 232 3.79 6.36 3.54
CA GLY A 232 4.48 7.53 4.05
C GLY A 232 4.93 8.50 2.96
N LYS A 233 5.61 9.56 3.39
CA LYS A 233 6.28 10.54 2.52
C LYS A 233 7.63 10.98 3.11
N ASN A 234 8.17 10.13 3.97
CA ASN A 234 9.37 10.32 4.80
C ASN A 234 10.60 9.63 4.20
N GLY A 235 10.44 8.86 3.13
CA GLY A 235 11.53 8.19 2.41
C GLY A 235 11.94 8.88 1.12
N ARG A 236 12.41 8.06 0.17
CA ARG A 236 12.81 8.52 -1.15
C ARG A 236 11.62 9.09 -1.91
N VAL A 237 11.90 10.08 -2.77
CA VAL A 237 10.93 10.64 -3.71
C VAL A 237 11.54 10.53 -5.10
N LEU A 238 10.83 9.91 -6.03
CA LEU A 238 11.23 9.83 -7.44
C LEU A 238 10.31 10.76 -8.23
N LYS A 239 10.88 11.81 -8.80
CA LYS A 239 10.24 12.72 -9.76
C LYS A 239 10.46 12.20 -11.17
N PRO A 240 9.75 12.75 -12.18
CA PRO A 240 9.95 12.37 -13.58
C PRO A 240 11.42 12.38 -14.06
N ASP A 241 12.22 13.34 -13.59
CA ASP A 241 13.65 13.42 -13.96
C ASP A 241 14.55 12.39 -13.24
N ASP A 242 14.02 11.66 -12.25
CA ASP A 242 14.77 10.71 -11.43
C ASP A 242 14.67 9.26 -11.95
N TYR A 243 13.81 8.96 -12.94
CA TYR A 243 13.63 7.62 -13.51
C TYR A 243 13.57 7.65 -15.04
N ASP A 244 13.89 6.52 -15.65
CA ASP A 244 13.71 6.32 -17.08
C ASP A 244 12.23 6.04 -17.38
N LEU A 245 11.61 6.92 -18.15
CA LEU A 245 10.24 6.76 -18.64
C LEU A 245 10.26 6.06 -20.00
N ILE A 246 9.83 4.80 -20.02
CA ILE A 246 9.80 3.97 -21.24
C ILE A 246 8.38 3.94 -21.78
N ILE A 247 8.17 4.44 -23.00
CA ILE A 247 6.87 4.35 -23.69
C ILE A 247 6.73 2.92 -24.24
N LEU A 248 5.68 2.22 -23.83
CA LEU A 248 5.34 0.87 -24.28
C LEU A 248 4.45 0.94 -25.52
N GLY A 249 4.70 0.04 -26.46
CA GLY A 249 3.72 -0.27 -27.49
C GLY A 249 2.61 -1.20 -26.98
N GLU A 250 1.64 -1.46 -27.85
CA GLU A 250 0.54 -2.40 -27.61
C GLU A 250 0.98 -3.87 -27.67
N ALA A 251 0.20 -4.76 -27.04
CA ALA A 251 0.45 -6.20 -27.08
C ALA A 251 0.21 -6.79 -28.48
N GLY A 252 0.93 -7.85 -28.82
CA GLY A 252 0.82 -8.60 -30.06
C GLY A 252 1.89 -8.26 -31.10
N GLU A 253 2.14 -9.24 -31.97
CA GLU A 253 3.19 -9.15 -32.99
C GLU A 253 3.05 -7.92 -33.89
N GLY A 254 4.11 -7.11 -33.93
CA GLY A 254 4.18 -5.90 -34.75
C GLY A 254 3.69 -4.62 -34.06
N ASN A 255 3.19 -4.71 -32.83
CA ASN A 255 2.71 -3.55 -32.07
C ASN A 255 3.72 -3.02 -31.04
N HIS A 256 4.92 -3.57 -30.99
CA HIS A 256 5.99 -3.06 -30.13
C HIS A 256 7.35 -3.40 -30.72
N ILE A 257 8.39 -2.70 -30.26
CA ILE A 257 9.78 -3.03 -30.62
C ILE A 257 10.21 -4.37 -30.02
N ALA A 258 11.28 -4.97 -30.55
CA ALA A 258 11.74 -6.30 -30.11
C ALA A 258 12.12 -6.34 -28.62
N GLU A 259 12.70 -5.26 -28.10
CA GLU A 259 13.07 -5.10 -26.70
C GLU A 259 11.85 -5.07 -25.74
N GLN A 260 10.65 -4.92 -26.29
CA GLN A 260 9.37 -4.93 -25.56
C GLN A 260 8.59 -6.24 -25.74
N GLY A 261 9.16 -7.26 -26.39
CA GLY A 261 8.50 -8.57 -26.58
C GLY A 261 8.07 -9.28 -25.30
N TRP A 262 8.57 -8.85 -24.13
CA TRP A 262 8.13 -9.33 -22.82
C TRP A 262 6.69 -8.91 -22.47
N ILE A 263 6.10 -7.91 -23.16
CA ILE A 263 4.70 -7.53 -23.00
C ILE A 263 3.78 -8.72 -23.30
N ASP A 264 4.15 -9.51 -24.32
CA ASP A 264 3.43 -10.71 -24.77
C ASP A 264 3.63 -11.93 -23.86
N PHE A 265 4.42 -11.83 -22.80
CA PHE A 265 4.61 -12.93 -21.86
C PHE A 265 3.38 -13.09 -20.95
N ALA A 266 2.60 -14.14 -21.19
CA ALA A 266 1.40 -14.49 -20.41
C ALA A 266 1.71 -15.14 -19.06
N GLY A 267 2.96 -15.54 -18.86
CA GLY A 267 3.41 -16.19 -17.64
C GLY A 267 3.49 -15.25 -16.43
N ARG A 268 3.97 -15.82 -15.33
CA ARG A 268 4.15 -15.11 -14.06
C ARG A 268 5.55 -14.53 -13.94
N TRP A 269 5.61 -13.33 -13.38
CA TRP A 269 6.84 -12.62 -13.07
C TRP A 269 7.25 -12.92 -11.64
N GLY A 270 7.69 -14.15 -11.38
CA GLY A 270 8.00 -14.67 -10.06
C GLY A 270 7.52 -16.12 -9.88
N ASP A 271 8.04 -16.80 -8.85
CA ASP A 271 7.72 -18.19 -8.51
C ASP A 271 6.20 -18.52 -8.62
N PHE A 272 5.91 -19.72 -9.12
CA PHE A 272 4.55 -20.25 -9.21
C PHE A 272 4.06 -20.81 -7.88
N GLY A 273 4.96 -21.25 -7.00
CA GLY A 273 4.64 -21.85 -5.72
C GLY A 273 3.77 -23.10 -5.82
N SER A 274 3.05 -23.41 -4.74
CA SER A 274 2.13 -24.55 -4.66
C SER A 274 0.74 -24.20 -5.18
N ASN A 275 -0.20 -25.16 -5.14
CA ASN A 275 -1.62 -24.87 -5.42
C ASN A 275 -2.21 -23.84 -4.45
N GLU A 276 -1.70 -23.76 -3.23
CA GLU A 276 -2.18 -22.84 -2.20
C GLU A 276 -1.61 -21.43 -2.32
N SER A 277 -0.41 -21.32 -2.87
CA SER A 277 0.28 -20.04 -3.11
C SER A 277 -0.58 -19.08 -3.93
N GLY A 278 -1.47 -19.58 -4.80
CA GLY A 278 -2.43 -18.77 -5.55
C GLY A 278 -3.45 -18.05 -4.66
N VAL A 279 -3.93 -18.70 -3.60
CA VAL A 279 -4.92 -18.13 -2.67
C VAL A 279 -4.28 -17.07 -1.77
N ARG A 280 -2.99 -17.22 -1.47
CA ARG A 280 -2.20 -16.31 -0.64
C ARG A 280 -1.59 -15.14 -1.41
N GLY A 281 -1.70 -15.16 -2.73
CA GLY A 281 -1.00 -14.19 -3.57
C GLY A 281 0.52 -14.32 -3.50
N GLU A 282 1.06 -15.50 -3.16
CA GLU A 282 2.51 -15.77 -3.17
C GLU A 282 3.05 -16.07 -4.56
N ARG A 283 2.15 -16.30 -5.52
CA ARG A 283 2.53 -16.46 -6.92
C ARG A 283 2.96 -15.13 -7.49
N GLY A 284 4.05 -15.13 -8.25
CA GLY A 284 4.42 -14.00 -9.08
C GLY A 284 3.22 -13.49 -9.88
N PRO A 285 3.04 -12.16 -9.99
CA PRO A 285 1.92 -11.60 -10.74
C PRO A 285 2.10 -11.88 -12.24
N ARG A 286 0.99 -11.85 -12.97
CA ARG A 286 1.06 -11.80 -14.43
C ARG A 286 1.63 -10.46 -14.90
N GLY A 287 2.18 -10.45 -16.11
CA GLY A 287 2.64 -9.23 -16.78
C GLY A 287 1.49 -8.27 -17.10
N PRO A 288 1.79 -7.00 -17.43
CA PRO A 288 0.79 -5.95 -17.64
C PRO A 288 -0.37 -6.35 -18.55
N ALA A 289 -0.09 -6.90 -19.74
CA ALA A 289 -1.09 -7.31 -20.74
C ALA A 289 -2.04 -8.44 -20.27
N TYR A 290 -1.68 -9.17 -19.21
CA TYR A 290 -2.42 -10.35 -18.74
C TYR A 290 -2.96 -10.22 -17.31
N ARG A 291 -2.77 -9.07 -16.66
CA ARG A 291 -3.31 -8.78 -15.31
C ARG A 291 -4.82 -8.60 -15.36
N GLU A 292 -5.52 -9.21 -14.39
CA GLU A 292 -6.99 -9.22 -14.32
C GLU A 292 -7.64 -9.66 -15.64
N ASP A 293 -7.16 -10.76 -16.23
CA ASP A 293 -7.58 -11.26 -17.55
C ASP A 293 -7.44 -10.20 -18.67
N GLY A 294 -6.40 -9.37 -18.57
CA GLY A 294 -6.10 -8.27 -19.49
C GLY A 294 -6.89 -6.99 -19.24
N ASN A 295 -7.84 -6.98 -18.29
CA ASN A 295 -8.67 -5.80 -18.01
C ASN A 295 -7.90 -4.61 -17.43
N MET A 296 -6.71 -4.84 -16.84
CA MET A 296 -5.84 -3.76 -16.39
C MET A 296 -5.08 -3.10 -17.54
N TRP A 297 -4.76 -3.84 -18.61
CA TRP A 297 -4.07 -3.32 -19.79
C TRP A 297 -5.05 -2.64 -20.73
N ALA A 298 -6.12 -3.36 -21.11
CA ALA A 298 -7.05 -2.93 -22.14
C ALA A 298 -8.23 -2.13 -21.55
N GLY A 299 -8.43 -0.92 -22.07
CA GLY A 299 -9.63 -0.12 -21.83
C GLY A 299 -9.73 0.48 -20.41
N THR A 300 -10.97 0.69 -19.95
CA THR A 300 -11.27 1.33 -18.66
C THR A 300 -11.98 0.42 -17.67
N THR A 301 -12.30 -0.82 -18.04
CA THR A 301 -13.14 -1.74 -17.25
C THR A 301 -12.62 -1.93 -15.83
N TRP A 302 -11.32 -2.21 -15.67
CA TRP A 302 -10.70 -2.32 -14.35
C TRP A 302 -10.87 -1.04 -13.54
N GLY A 303 -10.48 0.11 -14.11
CA GLY A 303 -10.58 1.40 -13.45
C GLY A 303 -12.02 1.79 -13.07
N ASP A 304 -12.99 1.44 -13.91
CA ASP A 304 -14.42 1.67 -13.68
C ASP A 304 -14.98 0.80 -12.53
N SER A 305 -14.41 -0.39 -12.30
CA SER A 305 -14.79 -1.26 -11.19
C SER A 305 -14.32 -0.77 -9.82
N LEU A 306 -13.31 0.11 -9.76
CA LEU A 306 -12.67 0.50 -8.51
C LEU A 306 -13.55 1.33 -7.58
N PHE A 307 -13.29 1.21 -6.29
CA PHE A 307 -13.97 1.99 -5.27
C PHE A 307 -13.58 3.47 -5.34
N PRO A 308 -14.54 4.40 -5.26
CA PRO A 308 -14.24 5.82 -5.28
C PRO A 308 -13.56 6.27 -3.97
N LEU A 309 -12.62 7.20 -4.09
CA LEU A 309 -11.94 7.83 -2.96
C LEU A 309 -12.94 8.48 -2.00
N ASN A 310 -13.05 7.95 -0.80
CA ASN A 310 -14.06 8.34 0.18
C ASN A 310 -13.47 9.24 1.28
N LYS A 311 -14.00 10.45 1.43
CA LYS A 311 -13.52 11.43 2.44
C LYS A 311 -13.65 10.95 3.88
N ASN A 312 -14.66 10.16 4.21
CA ASN A 312 -14.85 9.65 5.57
C ASN A 312 -13.81 8.57 5.89
N VAL A 313 -13.51 7.70 4.92
CA VAL A 313 -12.44 6.70 5.06
C VAL A 313 -11.09 7.39 5.19
N LEU A 314 -10.80 8.41 4.37
CA LEU A 314 -9.59 9.22 4.49
C LEU A 314 -9.45 9.90 5.86
N ALA A 315 -10.56 10.38 6.44
CA ALA A 315 -10.55 10.96 7.78
C ALA A 315 -10.22 9.91 8.84
N ALA A 316 -10.76 8.69 8.70
CA ALA A 316 -10.44 7.58 9.58
C ALA A 316 -8.97 7.18 9.44
N ASP A 317 -8.47 6.95 8.21
CA ASP A 317 -7.06 6.66 7.91
C ASP A 317 -6.14 7.69 8.57
N TRP A 318 -6.45 8.99 8.43
CA TRP A 318 -5.67 10.05 9.06
C TRP A 318 -5.63 9.94 10.58
N ILE A 319 -6.75 9.61 11.24
CA ILE A 319 -6.81 9.41 12.68
C ILE A 319 -5.94 8.22 13.09
N PHE A 320 -6.03 7.09 12.37
CA PHE A 320 -5.26 5.89 12.66
C PHE A 320 -3.76 6.09 12.44
N TYR A 321 -3.39 6.74 11.34
CA TYR A 321 -2.00 7.13 11.05
C TYR A 321 -1.41 8.00 12.17
N ASN A 322 -2.18 8.97 12.67
CA ASN A 322 -1.75 9.89 13.73
C ASN A 322 -2.09 9.40 15.15
N PHE A 323 -2.59 8.17 15.32
CA PHE A 323 -3.21 7.71 16.56
C PHE A 323 -2.28 7.88 17.76
N ASN A 324 -1.04 7.41 17.65
CA ASN A 324 -0.06 7.49 18.73
C ASN A 324 0.21 8.95 19.16
N MET A 325 0.34 9.87 18.20
CA MET A 325 0.59 11.29 18.47
C MET A 325 -0.62 11.96 19.12
N ILE A 326 -1.83 11.73 18.58
CA ILE A 326 -3.08 12.24 19.14
C ILE A 326 -3.25 11.71 20.56
N TYR A 327 -3.02 10.42 20.75
CA TYR A 327 -3.14 9.76 22.03
C TYR A 327 -2.19 10.34 23.08
N ILE A 328 -0.90 10.51 22.74
CA ILE A 328 0.09 11.12 23.63
C ILE A 328 -0.29 12.57 23.97
N ALA A 329 -0.77 13.35 23.00
CA ALA A 329 -1.21 14.72 23.24
C ALA A 329 -2.40 14.79 24.21
N VAL A 330 -3.42 13.94 24.00
CA VAL A 330 -4.58 13.83 24.91
C VAL A 330 -4.14 13.38 26.31
N LEU A 331 -3.20 12.45 26.40
CA LEU A 331 -2.63 12.01 27.67
C LEU A 331 -1.89 13.15 28.38
N ALA A 332 -1.05 13.90 27.67
CA ALA A 332 -0.32 15.05 28.21
C ALA A 332 -1.28 16.14 28.74
N VAL A 333 -2.32 16.48 27.97
CA VAL A 333 -3.35 17.44 28.40
C VAL A 333 -4.08 16.92 29.65
N SER A 334 -4.44 15.63 29.68
CA SER A 334 -5.09 15.01 30.83
C SER A 334 -4.21 15.06 32.08
N LEU A 335 -2.91 14.78 31.94
CA LEU A 335 -1.92 14.90 33.01
C LEU A 335 -1.76 16.34 33.49
N ALA A 336 -1.78 17.33 32.59
CA ALA A 336 -1.72 18.74 32.94
C ALA A 336 -2.94 19.18 33.78
N PHE A 337 -4.16 18.78 33.37
CA PHE A 337 -5.37 19.06 34.15
C PHE A 337 -5.35 18.41 35.54
N ILE A 338 -4.90 17.16 35.64
CA ILE A 338 -4.76 16.47 36.92
C ILE A 338 -3.73 17.18 37.80
N SER A 339 -2.55 17.48 37.24
CA SER A 339 -1.47 18.18 37.93
C SER A 339 -1.91 19.56 38.43
N PHE A 340 -2.63 20.32 37.62
CA PHE A 340 -3.22 21.60 38.03
C PHE A 340 -4.23 21.42 39.17
N GLY A 341 -5.09 20.39 39.08
CA GLY A 341 -6.03 20.05 40.15
C GLY A 341 -5.33 19.69 41.46
N ILE A 342 -4.22 18.94 41.40
CA ILE A 342 -3.38 18.61 42.55
C ILE A 342 -2.71 19.87 43.11
N TYR A 343 -2.12 20.70 42.24
CA TYR A 343 -1.48 21.96 42.61
C TYR A 343 -2.44 22.90 43.34
N ARG A 344 -3.71 22.99 42.92
CA ARG A 344 -4.74 23.77 43.63
C ARG A 344 -5.04 23.24 45.03
N ARG A 345 -4.86 21.95 45.26
CA ARG A 345 -5.09 21.28 46.56
C ARG A 345 -3.83 21.18 47.43
N ARG A 346 -2.65 21.59 46.92
CA ARG A 346 -1.34 21.34 47.55
C ARG A 346 -1.23 21.76 49.02
N LYS A 347 -1.90 22.87 49.41
CA LYS A 347 -1.84 23.40 50.77
C LYS A 347 -2.64 22.60 51.80
N GLY A 348 -3.49 21.66 51.36
CA GLY A 348 -4.34 20.82 52.22
C GLY A 348 -4.19 19.33 51.93
N LEU A 349 -3.03 18.89 51.45
CA LEU A 349 -2.75 17.48 51.19
C LEU A 349 -2.37 16.78 52.51
N GLU A 350 -3.20 15.83 52.93
CA GLU A 350 -2.91 14.94 54.07
C GLU A 350 -2.35 13.60 53.58
N LYS A 351 -1.55 12.93 54.42
CA LYS A 351 -1.08 11.57 54.13
C LYS A 351 -2.17 10.53 54.49
N PRO A 352 -2.36 9.47 53.68
CA PRO A 352 -1.70 9.21 52.41
C PRO A 352 -2.20 10.17 51.31
N PHE A 353 -1.27 10.69 50.52
CA PHE A 353 -1.58 11.68 49.48
C PHE A 353 -2.56 11.15 48.44
N PHE A 354 -2.44 9.86 48.12
CA PHE A 354 -3.37 9.12 47.30
C PHE A 354 -4.52 8.61 48.17
N TYR A 355 -5.73 9.14 47.95
CA TYR A 355 -6.90 8.72 48.74
C TYR A 355 -7.15 7.21 48.63
N ILE A 356 -6.81 6.59 47.48
CA ILE A 356 -6.97 5.15 47.26
C ILE A 356 -6.18 4.29 48.26
N LEU A 357 -5.12 4.83 48.86
CA LEU A 357 -4.32 4.13 49.87
C LEU A 357 -4.85 4.32 51.30
N LYS A 358 -5.92 5.10 51.51
CA LYS A 358 -6.48 5.34 52.84
C LYS A 358 -7.30 4.13 53.31
N VAL A 359 -6.83 3.47 54.36
CA VAL A 359 -7.51 2.32 54.99
C VAL A 359 -7.57 2.56 56.49
N ASP A 360 -8.78 2.81 57.02
CA ASP A 360 -9.06 3.13 58.43
C ASP A 360 -10.11 2.20 59.05
N GLY A 361 -9.81 0.89 59.05
CA GLY A 361 -10.66 -0.16 59.62
C GLY A 361 -11.70 -0.74 58.64
N MET A 362 -12.56 -1.63 59.12
CA MET A 362 -13.60 -2.31 58.33
C MET A 362 -14.82 -1.41 58.10
N ASN A 363 -14.67 -0.43 57.22
CA ASN A 363 -15.75 0.45 56.79
C ASN A 363 -15.89 0.46 55.26
N ALA A 364 -17.04 0.92 54.76
CA ALA A 364 -17.34 0.89 53.33
C ALA A 364 -16.32 1.67 52.45
N LYS A 365 -15.67 2.71 53.00
CA LYS A 365 -14.66 3.50 52.27
C LYS A 365 -13.36 2.71 52.14
N SER A 366 -12.89 2.11 53.23
CA SER A 366 -11.73 1.21 53.23
C SER A 366 -11.94 0.02 52.29
N ILE A 367 -13.12 -0.61 52.36
CA ILE A 367 -13.49 -1.73 51.47
C ILE A 367 -13.47 -1.26 50.01
N GLY A 368 -14.07 -0.10 49.69
CA GLY A 368 -14.05 0.44 48.33
C GLY A 368 -12.64 0.75 47.81
N ASN A 369 -11.75 1.27 48.66
CA ASN A 369 -10.34 1.49 48.32
C ASN A 369 -9.60 0.17 48.07
N ILE A 370 -9.79 -0.83 48.92
CA ILE A 370 -9.20 -2.17 48.74
C ILE A 370 -9.69 -2.79 47.43
N LEU A 371 -10.99 -2.76 47.16
CA LEU A 371 -11.56 -3.27 45.91
C LEU A 371 -11.04 -2.52 44.68
N ALA A 372 -10.83 -1.21 44.77
CA ALA A 372 -10.23 -0.44 43.69
C ALA A 372 -8.77 -0.83 43.43
N ILE A 373 -7.97 -1.08 44.48
CA ILE A 373 -6.59 -1.57 44.35
C ILE A 373 -6.59 -2.96 43.73
N VAL A 374 -7.43 -3.88 44.23
CA VAL A 374 -7.57 -5.23 43.67
C VAL A 374 -7.97 -5.15 42.20
N GLY A 375 -8.92 -4.29 41.83
CA GLY A 375 -9.32 -4.07 40.45
C GLY A 375 -8.19 -3.54 39.56
N ILE A 376 -7.35 -2.62 40.06
CA ILE A 376 -6.15 -2.16 39.34
C ILE A 376 -5.17 -3.30 39.15
N VAL A 377 -4.89 -4.09 40.19
CA VAL A 377 -3.97 -5.23 40.10
C VAL A 377 -4.49 -6.22 39.06
N LEU A 378 -5.77 -6.58 39.11
CA LEU A 378 -6.38 -7.46 38.11
C LEU A 378 -6.29 -6.89 36.70
N ALA A 379 -6.57 -5.59 36.52
CA ALA A 379 -6.50 -4.94 35.21
C ALA A 379 -5.08 -4.85 34.65
N VAL A 380 -4.06 -4.64 35.50
CA VAL A 380 -2.65 -4.66 35.09
C VAL A 380 -2.22 -6.09 34.76
N THR A 381 -2.56 -7.05 35.63
CA THR A 381 -2.26 -8.46 35.42
C THR A 381 -2.89 -8.96 34.13
N SER A 382 -4.15 -8.60 33.84
CA SER A 382 -4.84 -9.01 32.61
C SER A 382 -4.20 -8.50 31.34
N LEU A 383 -3.36 -7.45 31.38
CA LEU A 383 -2.62 -6.99 30.19
C LEU A 383 -1.63 -8.03 29.66
N PHE A 384 -1.19 -8.95 30.53
CA PHE A 384 -0.22 -10.00 30.21
C PHE A 384 -0.87 -11.35 29.91
N TYR A 385 -2.21 -11.40 29.85
CA TYR A 385 -2.96 -12.60 29.49
C TYR A 385 -3.77 -12.37 28.21
N PRO A 386 -3.94 -13.41 27.38
CA PRO A 386 -4.86 -13.34 26.24
C PRO A 386 -6.30 -13.18 26.75
N TRP A 387 -7.06 -12.29 26.11
CA TRP A 387 -8.46 -12.00 26.43
C TRP A 387 -9.41 -12.86 25.59
N TYR A 388 -8.99 -13.17 24.37
CA TYR A 388 -9.69 -14.03 23.45
C TYR A 388 -8.67 -14.67 22.52
N GLY A 389 -8.82 -15.95 22.24
CA GLY A 389 -7.94 -16.70 21.36
C GLY A 389 -8.76 -17.75 20.64
N VAL A 390 -8.63 -17.81 19.32
CA VAL A 390 -9.10 -18.95 18.52
C VAL A 390 -7.86 -19.70 18.09
N SER A 391 -7.81 -20.98 18.41
CA SER A 391 -6.71 -21.84 18.02
C SER A 391 -7.23 -23.03 17.22
N VAL A 392 -6.44 -23.47 16.26
CA VAL A 392 -6.69 -24.65 15.46
C VAL A 392 -5.62 -25.67 15.79
N ASP A 393 -6.04 -26.93 15.90
CA ASP A 393 -5.14 -28.08 16.02
C ASP A 393 -5.51 -29.08 14.93
N ALA A 394 -4.79 -29.00 13.81
CA ALA A 394 -4.93 -29.87 12.67
C ALA A 394 -3.84 -30.95 12.73
N GLN A 395 -4.22 -32.17 13.12
CA GLN A 395 -3.29 -33.29 13.33
C GLN A 395 -3.01 -34.10 12.06
N VAL A 396 -3.74 -33.82 10.97
CA VAL A 396 -3.67 -34.56 9.70
C VAL A 396 -4.04 -33.63 8.55
N GLY A 397 -3.45 -33.87 7.38
CA GLY A 397 -3.64 -33.03 6.21
C GLY A 397 -2.48 -32.05 6.03
N SER A 398 -2.60 -31.22 5.02
CA SER A 398 -1.52 -30.38 4.53
C SER A 398 -1.35 -29.09 5.39
N TYR A 399 -2.39 -28.67 6.11
CA TYR A 399 -2.35 -27.64 7.18
C TYR A 399 -1.93 -28.19 8.55
N GLN A 400 -1.07 -29.21 8.60
CA GLN A 400 -0.73 -29.84 9.87
C GLN A 400 -0.09 -28.83 10.82
N THR A 401 -0.71 -28.65 11.99
CA THR A 401 -0.16 -27.80 13.04
C THR A 401 0.73 -28.63 13.96
N PRO A 402 1.84 -28.07 14.49
CA PRO A 402 2.67 -28.74 15.51
C PRO A 402 1.94 -28.93 16.86
N GLY A 403 0.68 -28.50 16.95
CA GLY A 403 -0.24 -28.58 18.09
C GLY A 403 -1.24 -27.43 18.02
N LEU A 404 -1.87 -27.09 19.15
CA LEU A 404 -2.77 -25.94 19.25
C LEU A 404 -2.07 -24.64 18.80
N THR A 405 -2.51 -24.08 17.66
CA THR A 405 -1.91 -22.91 17.03
C THR A 405 -2.91 -21.77 16.91
N GLU A 406 -2.54 -20.56 17.36
CA GLU A 406 -3.46 -19.43 17.56
C GLU A 406 -3.69 -18.58 16.30
N ILE A 407 -4.84 -18.72 15.66
CA ILE A 407 -5.23 -18.03 14.41
C ILE A 407 -5.88 -16.67 14.64
N ILE A 408 -6.50 -16.44 15.79
CA ILE A 408 -6.99 -15.11 16.19
C ILE A 408 -6.57 -14.92 17.62
N SER A 409 -5.97 -13.79 17.93
CA SER A 409 -5.67 -13.43 19.31
C SER A 409 -6.05 -12.00 19.61
N ILE A 410 -6.56 -11.79 20.81
CA ILE A 410 -6.84 -10.47 21.38
C ILE A 410 -6.14 -10.43 22.73
N ASP A 411 -5.10 -9.61 22.85
CA ASP A 411 -4.35 -9.45 24.08
C ASP A 411 -3.98 -7.98 24.37
N GLY A 412 -3.55 -7.72 25.60
CA GLY A 412 -3.21 -6.36 26.03
C GLY A 412 -1.97 -5.77 25.35
N LEU A 413 -1.02 -6.59 24.89
CA LEU A 413 0.27 -6.14 24.35
C LEU A 413 0.20 -5.93 22.83
N LYS A 414 -0.31 -6.92 22.10
CA LYS A 414 -0.39 -6.95 20.64
C LYS A 414 -1.72 -6.44 20.11
N GLY A 415 -2.74 -6.26 20.95
CA GLY A 415 -4.06 -5.83 20.51
C GLY A 415 -4.79 -6.97 19.82
N VAL A 416 -5.44 -6.70 18.68
CA VAL A 416 -6.11 -7.72 17.86
C VAL A 416 -5.16 -8.19 16.77
N GLN A 417 -4.95 -9.49 16.68
CA GLN A 417 -4.15 -10.17 15.66
C GLN A 417 -5.02 -11.22 14.97
N ILE A 418 -4.91 -11.29 13.65
CA ILE A 418 -5.55 -12.30 12.81
C ILE A 418 -4.43 -12.93 12.00
N ASN A 419 -4.27 -14.24 12.11
CA ASN A 419 -3.25 -15.03 11.45
C ASN A 419 -3.93 -16.16 10.64
N LEU A 420 -3.36 -16.47 9.48
CA LEU A 420 -3.69 -17.67 8.72
C LEU A 420 -2.61 -18.73 8.90
N LEU A 421 -3.04 -19.98 8.80
CA LEU A 421 -2.17 -21.15 8.88
C LEU A 421 -1.75 -21.56 7.47
N ASP A 422 -0.45 -21.74 7.27
CA ASP A 422 0.19 -22.19 6.03
C ASP A 422 0.80 -23.57 6.13
N GLU A 423 0.74 -24.29 5.01
CA GLU A 423 1.30 -25.62 4.83
C GLU A 423 2.83 -25.60 4.75
N ASN A 424 3.39 -24.53 4.16
CA ASN A 424 4.83 -24.44 3.87
C ASN A 424 5.58 -23.43 4.77
N SER A 425 4.89 -22.36 5.19
CA SER A 425 5.45 -21.19 5.89
C SER A 425 5.02 -21.09 7.36
N GLY A 426 4.11 -21.97 7.82
CA GLY A 426 3.55 -21.91 9.16
C GLY A 426 2.56 -20.76 9.35
N MET A 427 2.71 -19.95 10.41
CA MET A 427 1.73 -18.91 10.73
C MET A 427 2.05 -17.58 10.04
N VAL A 428 1.13 -17.09 9.21
CA VAL A 428 1.23 -15.81 8.51
C VAL A 428 0.22 -14.83 9.10
N GLN A 429 0.67 -13.66 9.52
CA GLN A 429 -0.24 -12.63 10.01
C GLN A 429 -1.01 -12.01 8.84
N VAL A 430 -2.34 -11.99 8.91
CA VAL A 430 -3.20 -11.44 7.85
C VAL A 430 -4.03 -10.22 8.23
N GLY A 431 -3.86 -9.77 9.46
CA GLY A 431 -4.47 -8.54 9.92
C GLY A 431 -4.07 -8.21 11.34
N ALA A 432 -4.00 -6.92 11.62
CA ALA A 432 -3.92 -6.43 12.98
C ALA A 432 -4.65 -5.11 13.14
N ILE A 433 -5.17 -4.90 14.35
CA ILE A 433 -5.45 -3.55 14.83
C ILE A 433 -4.22 -3.12 15.62
N PRO A 434 -3.38 -2.19 15.11
CA PRO A 434 -2.08 -1.84 15.69
C PRO A 434 -2.21 -0.93 16.93
N ILE A 435 -3.16 -1.22 17.81
CA ILE A 435 -3.40 -0.50 19.05
C ILE A 435 -3.13 -1.46 20.21
N ALA A 436 -1.99 -1.28 20.87
CA ALA A 436 -1.69 -1.97 22.11
C ALA A 436 -2.69 -1.52 23.19
N PHE A 437 -3.62 -2.38 23.59
CA PHE A 437 -4.61 -2.01 24.59
C PHE A 437 -3.98 -1.69 25.96
N SER A 438 -2.78 -2.22 26.23
CA SER A 438 -1.95 -1.90 27.39
C SER A 438 -1.61 -0.42 27.49
N LEU A 439 -1.37 0.25 26.35
CA LEU A 439 -1.18 1.70 26.31
C LEU A 439 -2.45 2.39 26.83
N LEU A 440 -3.61 2.04 26.26
CA LEU A 440 -4.91 2.62 26.59
C LEU A 440 -5.29 2.41 28.07
N ILE A 441 -5.22 1.16 28.52
CA ILE A 441 -5.59 0.75 29.88
C ILE A 441 -4.59 1.28 30.90
N GLY A 442 -3.28 1.15 30.62
CA GLY A 442 -2.22 1.62 31.49
C GLY A 442 -2.32 3.12 31.75
N ALA A 443 -2.52 3.93 30.71
CA ALA A 443 -2.72 5.37 30.92
C ALA A 443 -4.02 5.69 31.65
N ALA A 444 -5.12 4.96 31.39
CA ALA A 444 -6.37 5.14 32.11
C ALA A 444 -6.21 4.86 33.62
N ILE A 445 -5.48 3.80 33.97
CA ILE A 445 -5.12 3.45 35.35
C ILE A 445 -4.25 4.54 35.98
N LEU A 446 -3.20 4.99 35.28
CA LEU A 446 -2.32 6.06 35.76
C LEU A 446 -3.11 7.35 36.06
N LEU A 447 -3.91 7.81 35.10
CA LEU A 447 -4.77 8.99 35.25
C LEU A 447 -5.80 8.81 36.37
N PHE A 448 -6.29 7.59 36.57
CA PHE A 448 -7.20 7.26 37.68
C PHE A 448 -6.49 7.43 39.03
N ILE A 449 -5.34 6.79 39.23
CA ILE A 449 -4.55 6.82 40.47
C ILE A 449 -4.13 8.25 40.81
N LEU A 450 -3.52 8.97 39.87
CA LEU A 450 -3.14 10.38 40.06
C LEU A 450 -4.35 11.25 40.37
N GLY A 451 -5.49 10.93 39.75
CA GLY A 451 -6.76 11.57 40.02
C GLY A 451 -7.26 11.43 41.45
N THR A 452 -6.75 10.48 42.24
CA THR A 452 -7.12 10.29 43.66
C THR A 452 -6.30 11.14 44.64
N ILE A 453 -5.32 11.90 44.14
CA ILE A 453 -4.46 12.70 45.00
C ILE A 453 -5.25 13.87 45.61
N GLY A 454 -5.30 13.91 46.95
CA GLY A 454 -5.86 15.01 47.73
C GLY A 454 -7.36 15.21 47.61
N ILE A 455 -8.12 14.19 47.20
CA ILE A 455 -9.58 14.27 47.13
C ILE A 455 -10.23 13.70 48.39
N ASP A 456 -11.43 14.19 48.73
CA ASP A 456 -12.23 13.63 49.83
C ASP A 456 -12.93 12.31 49.43
N GLY A 457 -13.42 11.57 50.43
CA GLY A 457 -14.00 10.25 50.22
C GLY A 457 -15.29 10.22 49.40
N LYS A 458 -16.11 11.28 49.44
CA LYS A 458 -17.32 11.36 48.63
C LYS A 458 -16.96 11.53 47.15
N LYS A 459 -15.98 12.39 46.86
CA LYS A 459 -15.43 12.58 45.52
C LYS A 459 -14.71 11.34 45.01
N ALA A 460 -13.98 10.63 45.87
CA ALA A 460 -13.31 9.38 45.53
C ALA A 460 -14.30 8.30 45.11
N GLY A 461 -15.33 8.03 45.93
CA GLY A 461 -16.35 7.02 45.60
C GLY A 461 -17.07 7.32 44.28
N ARG A 462 -17.47 8.58 44.04
CA ARG A 462 -18.05 8.98 42.75
C ARG A 462 -17.08 8.74 41.59
N LYS A 463 -15.80 9.04 41.79
CA LYS A 463 -14.77 8.85 40.76
C LYS A 463 -14.56 7.39 40.43
N TYR A 464 -14.55 6.50 41.43
CA TYR A 464 -14.41 5.06 41.25
C TYR A 464 -15.56 4.51 40.41
N MET A 465 -16.80 4.87 40.77
CA MET A 465 -18.00 4.45 40.04
C MET A 465 -18.00 4.94 38.59
N VAL A 466 -17.77 6.24 38.36
CA VAL A 466 -17.78 6.80 37.00
C VAL A 466 -16.67 6.20 36.14
N ARG A 467 -15.46 6.01 36.69
CA ARG A 467 -14.34 5.43 35.95
C ARG A 467 -14.53 3.95 35.69
N GLY A 468 -15.07 3.19 36.64
CA GLY A 468 -15.45 1.80 36.46
C GLY A 468 -16.49 1.60 35.37
N ILE A 469 -17.59 2.39 35.38
CA ILE A 469 -18.63 2.35 34.34
C ILE A 469 -18.01 2.66 32.97
N LYS A 470 -17.21 3.73 32.86
CA LYS A 470 -16.56 4.10 31.60
C LYS A 470 -15.59 3.03 31.09
N PHE A 471 -14.94 2.30 31.99
CA PHE A 471 -14.04 1.21 31.62
C PHE A 471 -14.78 -0.03 31.12
N ILE A 472 -15.95 -0.33 31.70
CA ILE A 472 -16.76 -1.50 31.33
C ILE A 472 -17.46 -1.31 29.97
N ILE A 473 -17.85 -0.10 29.59
CA ILE A 473 -18.59 0.15 28.33
C ILE A 473 -17.86 -0.40 27.09
N PRO A 474 -16.57 -0.10 26.83
CA PRO A 474 -15.84 -0.70 25.71
C PRO A 474 -15.77 -2.22 25.77
N VAL A 475 -15.61 -2.80 26.97
CA VAL A 475 -15.53 -4.26 27.16
C VAL A 475 -16.87 -4.92 26.80
N ILE A 476 -18.00 -4.34 27.22
CA ILE A 476 -19.33 -4.82 26.85
C ILE A 476 -19.53 -4.73 25.34
N LEU A 477 -19.11 -3.63 24.70
CA LEU A 477 -19.22 -3.49 23.24
C LEU A 477 -18.40 -4.55 22.51
N ILE A 478 -17.16 -4.81 22.94
CA ILE A 478 -16.31 -5.87 22.39
C ILE A 478 -16.99 -7.23 22.57
N LEU A 479 -17.50 -7.55 23.77
CA LEU A 479 -18.16 -8.83 24.03
C LEU A 479 -19.42 -9.01 23.17
N ILE A 480 -20.24 -7.97 23.01
CA ILE A 480 -21.42 -8.02 22.13
C ILE A 480 -20.97 -8.31 20.70
N THR A 481 -19.99 -7.57 20.17
CA THR A 481 -19.49 -7.76 18.80
C THR A 481 -18.83 -9.11 18.57
N VAL A 482 -18.17 -9.70 19.56
CA VAL A 482 -17.55 -11.03 19.44
C VAL A 482 -18.58 -12.16 19.59
N MET A 483 -19.67 -11.93 20.32
CA MET A 483 -20.74 -12.92 20.56
C MET A 483 -21.90 -12.83 19.55
N SER A 484 -21.91 -11.84 18.67
CA SER A 484 -22.87 -11.70 17.56
C SER A 484 -22.21 -12.07 16.25
#